data_AF-A0A946UJ38-F1
#
_entry.id   AF-A0A946UJ38-F1
#
_cell.length_a   1.000
_cell.length_b   1.000
_cell.length_c   1.000
_cell.angle_alpha   90.00
_cell.angle_beta   90.00
_cell.angle_gamma   90.00
#
_symmetry.space_group_name_H-M   'P 1'
#
loop_
_entity.id
_entity.type
_entity.pdbx_description
1 polymer ?
#
loop_
_entity_poly.entity_id
_entity_poly.type
_entity_poly.pdbx_seq_one_letter_code
_entity_poly.pdbx_strand_id
1 'polypeptide(L)'
;MAKSMDDRAVLEKAARQRVLDAVNERQVADFSSLDGPGRRLSARFLERLISGSSGTLCSPLRIRGAEIHGPLRPPPPAGKAGRPAVQFLNCTFTSPVDLSGAEFLVLRFVDCTMPAFIGASLNVSADLDLSGSTFAGVDNYESELSQVGTCAIHLSNARLGGKLDFSSTERSRFHAAGTIRMDGAQIDGEVRISGALLDGRGAAALSARSITVGSNVDLGPSANHRFEANGEVIFAAAHITGDLLCNGARFINPGGRALHCEDLKVESVTLSSHGEMGLPFEAAGRLNFLTAVVGGSFFMSNAKLAPGPDYEGLLRKGGPIALNLQQARISNALGLRNNAALAEQQEAPVADDSPTPVRGWFLLAGAQINSIVDDVATGWPADGFLDLDGATYARIRHMGAGDLSAKHIAWLCRQFPGGKPTSATFRPQPYEELSRVLRQHGLTREANVIAVEKIRMRLAARVDSRWARLFPNILMLISQYGYSTSRAVLSFLVFVLFGTLMYATALFFFQQPFLPVEMDPEPVTYRFAFDIAQHSTERGCPGLDVMHYALDAALPVIDLAQDLRCRFTPEGSFRGVWLMLHSLYVIAGAALSAVVVLTLTGVLRED
;
A
#
# COMPACT_ATOMS: atom_id res chain seq x y z
N MET A 1 -46.67 -27.13 -44.12
CA MET A 1 -46.23 -25.73 -43.91
C MET A 1 -47.35 -24.85 -43.33
N ALA A 2 -48.57 -24.86 -43.89
CA ALA A 2 -49.70 -24.06 -43.38
C ALA A 2 -50.14 -24.40 -41.93
N LYS A 3 -50.23 -25.68 -41.56
CA LYS A 3 -50.62 -26.13 -40.19
C LYS A 3 -49.69 -25.61 -39.09
N SER A 4 -48.38 -25.61 -39.37
CA SER A 4 -47.35 -25.11 -38.45
C SER A 4 -47.37 -23.58 -38.27
N MET A 5 -47.88 -22.83 -39.26
CA MET A 5 -48.02 -21.37 -39.15
C MET A 5 -49.25 -20.99 -38.32
N ASP A 6 -50.35 -21.73 -38.47
CA ASP A 6 -51.59 -21.52 -37.72
C ASP A 6 -51.39 -21.82 -36.23
N ASP A 7 -50.75 -22.96 -35.91
CA ASP A 7 -50.39 -23.34 -34.54
C ASP A 7 -49.51 -22.27 -33.86
N ARG A 8 -48.60 -21.65 -34.60
CA ARG A 8 -47.70 -20.59 -34.08
C ARG A 8 -48.45 -19.30 -33.78
N ALA A 9 -49.40 -18.90 -34.63
CA ALA A 9 -50.22 -17.71 -34.42
C ALA A 9 -51.15 -17.87 -33.20
N VAL A 10 -51.69 -19.08 -33.00
CA VAL A 10 -52.50 -19.43 -31.82
C VAL A 10 -51.68 -19.33 -30.54
N LEU A 11 -50.48 -19.92 -30.52
CA LEU A 11 -49.58 -19.86 -29.37
C LEU A 11 -49.16 -18.43 -29.04
N GLU A 12 -48.84 -17.62 -30.05
CA GLU A 12 -48.45 -16.22 -29.85
C GLU A 12 -49.62 -15.39 -29.28
N LYS A 13 -50.85 -15.63 -29.75
CA LYS A 13 -52.05 -14.98 -29.20
C LYS A 13 -52.27 -15.39 -27.73
N ALA A 14 -52.12 -16.66 -27.40
CA ALA A 14 -52.25 -17.16 -26.03
C ALA A 14 -51.18 -16.57 -25.09
N ALA A 15 -49.93 -16.46 -25.56
CA ALA A 15 -48.84 -15.85 -24.80
C ALA A 15 -49.11 -14.36 -24.49
N ARG A 16 -49.59 -13.60 -25.49
CA ARG A 16 -49.97 -12.18 -25.31
C ARG A 16 -51.12 -12.04 -24.30
N GLN A 17 -52.15 -12.87 -24.43
CA GLN A 17 -53.31 -12.82 -23.53
C GLN A 17 -52.90 -13.10 -22.08
N ARG A 18 -52.04 -14.11 -21.84
CA ARG A 18 -51.51 -14.41 -20.51
C ARG A 18 -50.81 -13.22 -19.85
N VAL A 19 -50.04 -12.44 -20.62
CA VAL A 19 -49.38 -11.24 -20.10
C VAL A 19 -50.41 -10.17 -19.74
N LEU A 20 -51.40 -9.94 -20.59
CA LEU A 20 -52.45 -8.95 -20.33
C LEU A 20 -53.29 -9.32 -19.10
N ASP A 21 -53.68 -10.59 -18.97
CA ASP A 21 -54.42 -11.10 -17.81
C ASP A 21 -53.61 -10.91 -16.52
N ALA A 22 -52.34 -11.30 -16.53
CA ALA A 22 -51.46 -11.13 -15.37
C ALA A 22 -51.26 -9.65 -14.98
N VAL A 23 -51.14 -8.74 -15.95
CA VAL A 23 -51.03 -7.30 -15.67
C VAL A 23 -52.31 -6.74 -15.04
N ASN A 24 -53.48 -7.17 -15.53
CA ASN A 24 -54.78 -6.78 -14.97
C ASN A 24 -54.97 -7.32 -13.55
N GLU A 25 -54.55 -8.56 -13.30
CA GLU A 25 -54.64 -9.24 -12.01
C GLU A 25 -53.50 -8.87 -11.03
N ARG A 26 -52.51 -8.08 -11.48
CA ARG A 26 -51.28 -7.73 -10.74
C ARG A 26 -50.46 -8.96 -10.32
N GLN A 27 -50.50 -10.00 -11.13
CA GLN A 27 -49.78 -11.27 -10.94
C GLN A 27 -48.55 -11.35 -11.85
N VAL A 28 -47.77 -12.43 -11.68
CA VAL A 28 -46.65 -12.75 -12.57
C VAL A 28 -47.16 -13.55 -13.76
N ALA A 29 -46.85 -13.08 -14.98
CA ALA A 29 -47.08 -13.85 -16.19
C ALA A 29 -46.05 -14.99 -16.27
N ASP A 30 -46.44 -16.18 -15.83
CA ASP A 30 -45.56 -17.33 -15.72
C ASP A 30 -45.62 -18.27 -16.92
N PHE A 31 -44.46 -18.52 -17.52
CA PHE A 31 -44.25 -19.41 -18.65
C PHE A 31 -43.42 -20.65 -18.30
N SER A 32 -42.97 -20.77 -17.03
CA SER A 32 -42.02 -21.81 -16.62
C SER A 32 -42.53 -23.25 -16.79
N SER A 33 -43.85 -23.48 -16.68
CA SER A 33 -44.48 -24.79 -16.87
C SER A 33 -44.70 -25.20 -18.32
N LEU A 34 -44.50 -24.28 -19.28
CA LEU A 34 -44.78 -24.49 -20.69
C LEU A 34 -43.58 -25.12 -21.42
N ASP A 35 -43.83 -25.68 -22.59
CA ASP A 35 -42.83 -26.16 -23.53
C ASP A 35 -42.22 -25.00 -24.36
N GLY A 36 -41.11 -25.26 -25.06
CA GLY A 36 -40.35 -24.23 -25.79
C GLY A 36 -41.23 -23.32 -26.69
N PRO A 37 -42.07 -23.87 -27.59
CA PRO A 37 -42.98 -23.06 -28.40
C PRO A 37 -43.98 -22.23 -27.57
N GLY A 38 -44.48 -22.77 -26.45
CA GLY A 38 -45.40 -22.08 -25.54
C GLY A 38 -44.76 -20.98 -24.68
N ARG A 39 -43.42 -20.97 -24.56
CA ARG A 39 -42.65 -19.94 -23.84
C ARG A 39 -42.37 -18.68 -24.68
N ARG A 40 -42.59 -18.74 -25.99
CA ARG A 40 -42.21 -17.65 -26.91
C ARG A 40 -43.08 -16.42 -26.73
N LEU A 41 -42.43 -15.27 -26.59
CA LEU A 41 -43.06 -13.96 -26.47
C LEU A 41 -42.39 -12.94 -27.40
N SER A 42 -43.18 -12.16 -28.12
CA SER A 42 -42.64 -11.14 -29.05
C SER A 42 -42.16 -9.90 -28.28
N ALA A 43 -40.92 -9.47 -28.50
CA ALA A 43 -40.40 -8.23 -27.95
C ALA A 43 -41.19 -6.99 -28.42
N ARG A 44 -41.64 -6.96 -29.68
CA ARG A 44 -42.50 -5.89 -30.25
C ARG A 44 -43.85 -5.74 -29.53
N PHE A 45 -44.35 -6.81 -28.92
CA PHE A 45 -45.54 -6.72 -28.06
C PHE A 45 -45.18 -6.04 -26.73
N LEU A 46 -44.06 -6.42 -26.12
CA LEU A 46 -43.56 -5.82 -24.88
C LEU A 46 -43.22 -4.32 -25.06
N GLU A 47 -42.58 -3.93 -26.16
CA GLU A 47 -42.28 -2.52 -26.47
C GLU A 47 -43.54 -1.65 -26.50
N ARG A 48 -44.60 -2.16 -27.14
CA ARG A 48 -45.89 -1.45 -27.23
C ARG A 48 -46.58 -1.34 -25.87
N LEU A 49 -46.43 -2.38 -25.05
CA LEU A 49 -46.97 -2.43 -23.71
C LEU A 49 -46.23 -1.45 -22.78
N ILE A 50 -44.89 -1.47 -22.80
CA ILE A 50 -44.02 -0.60 -21.99
C ILE A 50 -44.17 0.88 -22.39
N SER A 51 -44.27 1.18 -23.70
CA SER A 51 -44.44 2.55 -24.20
C SER A 51 -45.83 3.15 -23.94
N GLY A 52 -46.79 2.36 -23.44
CA GLY A 52 -48.16 2.80 -23.21
C GLY A 52 -48.99 2.99 -24.50
N SER A 53 -48.45 2.63 -25.67
CA SER A 53 -49.14 2.71 -26.97
C SER A 53 -50.42 1.85 -27.06
N SER A 54 -50.55 0.86 -26.18
CA SER A 54 -51.72 -0.02 -26.08
C SER A 54 -52.63 0.32 -24.87
N GLY A 55 -52.45 1.50 -24.26
CA GLY A 55 -53.04 1.91 -22.99
C GLY A 55 -51.96 2.12 -21.92
N THR A 56 -52.17 3.08 -21.01
CA THR A 56 -51.22 3.36 -19.92
C THR A 56 -51.03 2.13 -19.04
N LEU A 57 -49.77 1.72 -18.84
CA LEU A 57 -49.42 0.64 -17.94
C LEU A 57 -49.60 1.10 -16.48
N CYS A 58 -50.79 0.93 -15.91
CA CYS A 58 -51.08 1.32 -14.53
C CYS A 58 -50.55 0.31 -13.49
N SER A 59 -50.04 -0.85 -13.92
CA SER A 59 -49.59 -1.96 -13.08
C SER A 59 -48.19 -2.43 -13.49
N PRO A 60 -47.37 -2.95 -12.55
CA PRO A 60 -46.04 -3.47 -12.87
C PRO A 60 -46.10 -4.67 -13.81
N LEU A 61 -45.25 -4.69 -14.83
CA LEU A 61 -45.10 -5.81 -15.75
C LEU A 61 -44.14 -6.84 -15.13
N ARG A 62 -44.63 -8.05 -14.83
CA ARG A 62 -43.83 -9.14 -14.26
C ARG A 62 -43.93 -10.39 -15.14
N ILE A 63 -42.81 -10.87 -15.65
CA ILE A 63 -42.75 -12.04 -16.53
C ILE A 63 -41.73 -13.04 -15.99
N ARG A 64 -42.09 -14.33 -16.01
CA ARG A 64 -41.22 -15.42 -15.58
C ARG A 64 -41.12 -16.52 -16.63
N GLY A 65 -39.92 -17.01 -16.92
CA GLY A 65 -39.72 -18.22 -17.73
C GLY A 65 -39.99 -18.07 -19.24
N ALA A 66 -40.05 -16.86 -19.76
CA ALA A 66 -40.38 -16.60 -21.17
C ALA A 66 -39.13 -16.56 -22.07
N GLU A 67 -39.30 -16.96 -23.34
CA GLU A 67 -38.33 -16.77 -24.43
C GLU A 67 -38.72 -15.55 -25.26
N ILE A 68 -38.02 -14.44 -25.08
CA ILE A 68 -38.34 -13.15 -25.69
C ILE A 68 -37.61 -13.03 -27.03
N HIS A 69 -38.39 -12.94 -28.10
CA HIS A 69 -37.91 -12.92 -29.47
C HIS A 69 -37.96 -11.53 -30.09
N GLY A 70 -36.82 -11.13 -30.68
CA GLY A 70 -36.62 -9.83 -31.32
C GLY A 70 -35.96 -8.80 -30.39
N PRO A 71 -35.52 -7.65 -30.94
CA PRO A 71 -34.95 -6.57 -30.14
C PRO A 71 -36.04 -5.98 -29.23
N LEU A 72 -35.66 -5.65 -27.99
CA LEU A 72 -36.51 -4.92 -27.05
C LEU A 72 -35.97 -3.50 -26.94
N ARG A 73 -36.60 -2.57 -27.67
CA ARG A 73 -36.27 -1.15 -27.80
C ARG A 73 -37.52 -0.29 -27.62
N PRO A 74 -38.01 -0.11 -26.38
CA PRO A 74 -39.13 0.78 -26.15
C PRO A 74 -38.70 2.22 -26.51
N PRO A 75 -39.52 2.96 -27.29
CA PRO A 75 -39.22 4.35 -27.56
C PRO A 75 -39.19 5.17 -26.26
N PRO A 76 -38.46 6.29 -26.22
CA PRO A 76 -38.48 7.19 -25.08
C PRO A 76 -39.93 7.60 -24.77
N PRO A 77 -40.31 7.69 -23.49
CA PRO A 77 -41.70 7.90 -23.10
C PRO A 77 -42.26 9.18 -23.72
N ALA A 78 -43.33 9.04 -24.51
CA ALA A 78 -44.04 10.17 -25.10
C ALA A 78 -45.00 10.78 -24.07
N GLY A 79 -44.57 11.84 -23.38
CA GLY A 79 -45.44 12.69 -22.56
C GLY A 79 -45.65 12.25 -21.11
N LYS A 80 -46.79 12.62 -20.51
CA LYS A 80 -47.12 12.51 -19.07
C LYS A 80 -47.37 11.06 -18.56
N ALA A 81 -46.98 10.03 -19.31
CA ALA A 81 -47.13 8.65 -18.84
C ALA A 81 -46.19 8.38 -17.66
N GLY A 82 -46.68 7.72 -16.61
CA GLY A 82 -45.86 7.35 -15.45
C GLY A 82 -44.72 6.41 -15.83
N ARG A 83 -43.63 6.44 -15.06
CA ARG A 83 -42.47 5.58 -15.28
C ARG A 83 -42.82 4.11 -15.01
N PRO A 84 -42.68 3.19 -15.98
CA PRO A 84 -43.09 1.80 -15.80
C PRO A 84 -42.18 1.06 -14.80
N ALA A 85 -42.74 0.06 -14.13
CA ALA A 85 -42.00 -0.91 -13.32
C ALA A 85 -42.01 -2.25 -14.04
N VAL A 86 -40.82 -2.77 -14.38
CA VAL A 86 -40.67 -3.95 -15.22
C VAL A 86 -39.76 -4.98 -14.55
N GLN A 87 -40.20 -6.24 -14.54
CA GLN A 87 -39.47 -7.35 -13.97
C GLN A 87 -39.53 -8.58 -14.89
N PHE A 88 -38.36 -9.07 -15.25
CA PHE A 88 -38.14 -10.34 -15.91
C PHE A 88 -37.40 -11.28 -14.95
N LEU A 89 -37.88 -12.50 -14.83
CA LEU A 89 -37.35 -13.53 -13.94
C LEU A 89 -37.08 -14.79 -14.75
N ASN A 90 -35.85 -15.30 -14.75
CA ASN A 90 -35.50 -16.54 -15.45
C ASN A 90 -35.98 -16.54 -16.93
N CYS A 91 -35.77 -15.43 -17.63
CA CYS A 91 -36.18 -15.24 -19.02
C CYS A 91 -34.96 -15.26 -19.95
N THR A 92 -35.16 -15.71 -21.20
CA THR A 92 -34.11 -15.74 -22.22
C THR A 92 -34.45 -14.77 -23.34
N PHE A 93 -33.52 -13.91 -23.71
CA PHE A 93 -33.67 -12.96 -24.82
C PHE A 93 -32.83 -13.42 -26.00
N THR A 94 -33.42 -13.46 -27.20
CA THR A 94 -32.68 -13.86 -28.42
C THR A 94 -31.87 -12.72 -29.04
N SER A 95 -32.04 -11.50 -28.54
CA SER A 95 -31.43 -10.28 -29.07
C SER A 95 -31.06 -9.34 -27.92
N PRO A 96 -30.10 -8.42 -28.13
CA PRO A 96 -29.75 -7.43 -27.11
C PRO A 96 -30.97 -6.62 -26.66
N VAL A 97 -31.03 -6.35 -25.35
CA VAL A 97 -32.03 -5.47 -24.74
C VAL A 97 -31.45 -4.07 -24.76
N ASP A 98 -32.07 -3.14 -25.47
CA ASP A 98 -31.60 -1.76 -25.59
C ASP A 98 -32.66 -0.78 -25.09
N LEU A 99 -32.40 -0.25 -23.91
CA LEU A 99 -33.22 0.69 -23.14
C LEU A 99 -32.52 2.05 -23.05
N SER A 100 -31.65 2.38 -24.01
CA SER A 100 -30.92 3.64 -24.01
C SER A 100 -31.88 4.85 -24.02
N GLY A 101 -31.64 5.80 -23.12
CA GLY A 101 -32.48 6.99 -22.94
C GLY A 101 -33.89 6.72 -22.37
N ALA A 102 -34.22 5.47 -22.02
CA ALA A 102 -35.51 5.14 -21.44
C ALA A 102 -35.60 5.54 -19.96
N GLU A 103 -36.83 5.69 -19.45
CA GLU A 103 -37.10 5.97 -18.04
C GLU A 103 -37.95 4.87 -17.39
N PHE A 104 -37.53 4.40 -16.22
CA PHE A 104 -38.23 3.40 -15.43
C PHE A 104 -38.35 3.82 -13.96
N LEU A 105 -39.36 3.29 -13.27
CA LEU A 105 -39.43 3.37 -11.81
C LEU A 105 -38.49 2.34 -11.20
N VAL A 106 -38.64 1.08 -11.61
CA VAL A 106 -37.83 -0.07 -11.20
C VAL A 106 -37.62 -0.95 -12.42
N LEU A 107 -36.42 -1.48 -12.57
CA LEU A 107 -36.07 -2.36 -13.67
C LEU A 107 -35.31 -3.59 -13.18
N ARG A 108 -35.84 -4.78 -13.43
CA ARG A 108 -35.25 -6.03 -12.94
C ARG A 108 -35.18 -7.10 -14.03
N PHE A 109 -34.01 -7.68 -14.21
CA PHE A 109 -33.75 -8.86 -15.02
C PHE A 109 -32.96 -9.85 -14.16
N VAL A 110 -33.66 -10.69 -13.42
CA VAL A 110 -33.05 -11.60 -12.45
C VAL A 110 -32.97 -13.00 -13.04
N ASP A 111 -31.81 -13.65 -12.90
CA ASP A 111 -31.51 -14.97 -13.47
C ASP A 111 -31.80 -15.06 -14.99
N CYS A 112 -31.66 -13.95 -15.73
CA CYS A 112 -31.98 -13.90 -17.15
C CYS A 112 -30.76 -14.21 -18.03
N THR A 113 -30.98 -14.68 -19.25
CA THR A 113 -29.90 -14.83 -20.25
C THR A 113 -30.18 -13.92 -21.43
N MET A 114 -29.21 -13.08 -21.78
CA MET A 114 -29.33 -12.20 -22.96
C MET A 114 -27.96 -11.95 -23.60
N PRO A 115 -27.89 -11.54 -24.88
CA PRO A 115 -26.61 -11.24 -25.50
C PRO A 115 -25.92 -10.04 -24.86
N ALA A 116 -26.64 -8.93 -24.72
CA ALA A 116 -26.16 -7.72 -24.05
C ALA A 116 -27.31 -6.88 -23.49
N PHE A 117 -27.00 -6.03 -22.52
CA PHE A 117 -27.91 -5.02 -21.96
C PHE A 117 -27.37 -3.62 -22.21
N ILE A 118 -28.07 -2.84 -23.01
CA ILE A 118 -27.68 -1.48 -23.41
C ILE A 118 -28.65 -0.50 -22.76
N GLY A 119 -28.13 0.37 -21.91
CA GLY A 119 -28.86 1.38 -21.16
C GLY A 119 -28.04 2.66 -21.06
N ALA A 120 -27.50 3.13 -22.19
CA ALA A 120 -26.78 4.40 -22.23
C ALA A 120 -27.76 5.54 -21.88
N SER A 121 -27.40 6.37 -20.90
CA SER A 121 -28.28 7.41 -20.35
C SER A 121 -29.63 6.90 -19.84
N LEU A 122 -29.71 5.63 -19.42
CA LEU A 122 -30.90 5.04 -18.80
C LEU A 122 -31.19 5.74 -17.47
N ASN A 123 -32.46 6.06 -17.22
CA ASN A 123 -32.91 6.65 -15.96
C ASN A 123 -33.81 5.66 -15.21
N VAL A 124 -33.39 5.22 -14.02
CA VAL A 124 -34.21 4.39 -13.13
C VAL A 124 -34.40 5.14 -11.82
N SER A 125 -35.65 5.38 -11.43
CA SER A 125 -35.95 6.18 -10.24
C SER A 125 -35.60 5.46 -8.94
N ALA A 126 -35.59 4.13 -8.96
CA ALA A 126 -35.18 3.26 -7.86
C ALA A 126 -34.11 2.27 -8.37
N ASP A 127 -34.36 0.97 -8.26
CA ASP A 127 -33.32 -0.05 -8.43
C ASP A 127 -33.22 -0.59 -9.87
N LEU A 128 -31.98 -0.82 -10.31
CA LEU A 128 -31.65 -1.69 -11.44
C LEU A 128 -31.03 -2.98 -10.92
N ASP A 129 -31.74 -4.09 -11.12
CA ASP A 129 -31.31 -5.41 -10.66
C ASP A 129 -31.09 -6.33 -11.85
N LEU A 130 -29.84 -6.71 -12.10
CA LEU A 130 -29.44 -7.70 -13.12
C LEU A 130 -28.89 -8.98 -12.46
N SER A 131 -29.17 -9.22 -11.17
CA SER A 131 -28.56 -10.30 -10.39
C SER A 131 -28.78 -11.68 -11.02
N GLY A 132 -27.75 -12.53 -10.94
CA GLY A 132 -27.73 -13.88 -11.53
C GLY A 132 -27.75 -13.93 -13.06
N SER A 133 -27.92 -12.79 -13.75
CA SER A 133 -28.04 -12.82 -15.21
C SER A 133 -26.72 -13.12 -15.91
N THR A 134 -26.83 -13.74 -17.08
CA THR A 134 -25.71 -14.08 -17.96
C THR A 134 -25.77 -13.26 -19.25
N PHE A 135 -24.65 -12.64 -19.60
CA PHE A 135 -24.46 -11.80 -20.77
C PHE A 135 -23.36 -12.38 -21.65
N ALA A 136 -23.71 -12.78 -22.87
CA ALA A 136 -22.75 -13.39 -23.80
C ALA A 136 -21.80 -12.37 -24.46
N GLY A 137 -22.09 -11.08 -24.34
CA GLY A 137 -21.45 -10.02 -25.10
C GLY A 137 -21.96 -9.94 -26.52
N VAL A 138 -21.76 -8.78 -27.14
CA VAL A 138 -22.01 -8.55 -28.56
C VAL A 138 -20.74 -8.05 -29.21
N ASP A 139 -20.52 -8.40 -30.48
CA ASP A 139 -19.43 -7.84 -31.29
C ASP A 139 -20.01 -6.77 -32.22
N ASN A 140 -19.43 -5.56 -32.17
CA ASN A 140 -19.78 -4.45 -33.07
C ASN A 140 -21.28 -4.11 -33.13
N TYR A 141 -21.96 -4.11 -31.98
CA TYR A 141 -23.34 -3.65 -31.92
C TYR A 141 -23.37 -2.11 -31.97
N GLU A 142 -24.11 -1.55 -32.92
CA GLU A 142 -24.45 -0.13 -32.92
C GLU A 142 -25.85 0.05 -32.34
N SER A 143 -25.93 0.87 -31.28
CA SER A 143 -27.18 1.42 -30.79
C SER A 143 -27.37 2.80 -31.44
N GLU A 144 -28.62 3.22 -31.62
CA GLU A 144 -28.97 4.53 -32.18
C GLU A 144 -28.36 5.70 -31.38
N LEU A 145 -28.11 5.46 -30.08
CA LEU A 145 -27.61 6.46 -29.14
C LEU A 145 -26.14 6.25 -28.74
N SER A 146 -25.51 5.13 -29.12
CA SER A 146 -24.12 4.87 -28.74
C SER A 146 -23.39 3.79 -29.56
N GLN A 147 -22.09 3.96 -29.72
CA GLN A 147 -21.18 2.88 -30.13
C GLN A 147 -20.94 1.94 -28.95
N VAL A 148 -21.65 0.81 -28.93
CA VAL A 148 -21.56 -0.16 -27.83
C VAL A 148 -20.23 -0.92 -27.90
N GLY A 149 -19.73 -1.20 -29.10
CA GLY A 149 -18.50 -1.97 -29.29
C GLY A 149 -18.68 -3.42 -28.85
N THR A 150 -17.80 -3.89 -27.95
CA THR A 150 -17.74 -5.28 -27.46
C THR A 150 -18.33 -5.48 -26.04
N CYS A 151 -19.29 -4.63 -25.63
CA CYS A 151 -19.80 -4.65 -24.26
C CYS A 151 -20.81 -5.77 -24.01
N ALA A 152 -20.77 -6.34 -22.81
CA ALA A 152 -21.85 -7.16 -22.26
C ALA A 152 -22.95 -6.26 -21.67
N ILE A 153 -22.55 -5.19 -20.99
CA ILE A 153 -23.46 -4.23 -20.35
C ILE A 153 -22.95 -2.82 -20.62
N HIS A 154 -23.83 -1.92 -21.07
CA HIS A 154 -23.50 -0.52 -21.32
C HIS A 154 -24.46 0.41 -20.57
N LEU A 155 -23.96 1.11 -19.56
CA LEU A 155 -24.68 2.00 -18.65
C LEU A 155 -24.00 3.38 -18.55
N SER A 156 -23.27 3.80 -19.59
CA SER A 156 -22.60 5.11 -19.56
C SER A 156 -23.63 6.22 -19.36
N ASN A 157 -23.33 7.14 -18.44
CA ASN A 157 -24.20 8.25 -18.05
C ASN A 157 -25.60 7.83 -17.53
N ALA A 158 -25.80 6.56 -17.15
CA ALA A 158 -27.04 6.13 -16.53
C ALA A 158 -27.22 6.80 -15.16
N ARG A 159 -28.49 7.04 -14.79
CA ARG A 159 -28.88 7.63 -13.50
C ARG A 159 -29.80 6.66 -12.78
N LEU A 160 -29.38 6.19 -11.61
CA LEU A 160 -30.15 5.29 -10.78
C LEU A 160 -30.38 5.92 -9.41
N GLY A 161 -31.64 6.15 -9.04
CA GLY A 161 -32.01 6.70 -7.74
C GLY A 161 -31.91 5.70 -6.59
N GLY A 162 -31.70 4.42 -6.89
CA GLY A 162 -31.54 3.33 -5.93
C GLY A 162 -30.27 2.51 -6.16
N LYS A 163 -30.35 1.20 -5.90
CA LYS A 163 -29.19 0.29 -6.02
C LYS A 163 -28.97 -0.20 -7.45
N LEU A 164 -27.71 -0.54 -7.74
CA LEU A 164 -27.31 -1.33 -8.90
C LEU A 164 -26.82 -2.71 -8.45
N ASP A 165 -27.49 -3.77 -8.90
CA ASP A 165 -27.25 -5.13 -8.40
C ASP A 165 -26.84 -6.09 -9.52
N PHE A 166 -25.57 -6.50 -9.52
CA PHE A 166 -24.94 -7.48 -10.39
C PHE A 166 -24.46 -8.70 -9.59
N SER A 167 -25.05 -8.94 -8.42
CA SER A 167 -24.62 -10.05 -7.56
C SER A 167 -25.09 -11.40 -8.10
N SER A 168 -24.35 -12.45 -7.78
CA SER A 168 -24.80 -13.83 -7.97
C SER A 168 -25.94 -14.18 -7.02
N THR A 169 -26.89 -14.96 -7.51
CA THR A 169 -28.03 -15.50 -6.74
C THR A 169 -27.77 -16.95 -6.36
N GLU A 170 -28.60 -17.51 -5.48
CA GLU A 170 -28.58 -18.95 -5.16
C GLU A 170 -28.84 -19.85 -6.37
N ARG A 171 -29.44 -19.31 -7.44
CA ARG A 171 -29.77 -20.08 -8.65
C ARG A 171 -28.70 -19.99 -9.71
N SER A 172 -28.09 -18.82 -9.86
CA SER A 172 -27.21 -18.55 -10.98
C SER A 172 -26.14 -17.53 -10.63
N ARG A 173 -24.94 -17.76 -11.17
CA ARG A 173 -23.83 -16.82 -11.07
C ARG A 173 -24.04 -15.69 -12.06
N PHE A 174 -23.90 -14.45 -11.62
CA PHE A 174 -23.83 -13.33 -12.55
C PHE A 174 -22.59 -13.48 -13.41
N HIS A 175 -22.75 -13.47 -14.73
CA HIS A 175 -21.65 -13.64 -15.67
C HIS A 175 -21.75 -12.64 -16.81
N ALA A 176 -20.71 -11.82 -16.99
CA ALA A 176 -20.58 -10.91 -18.11
C ALA A 176 -19.36 -11.28 -18.95
N ALA A 177 -19.61 -11.78 -20.17
CA ALA A 177 -18.57 -12.07 -21.15
C ALA A 177 -18.48 -10.89 -22.13
N GLY A 178 -17.54 -9.99 -21.88
CA GLY A 178 -17.38 -8.68 -22.50
C GLY A 178 -17.35 -7.58 -21.44
N THR A 179 -16.95 -6.37 -21.84
CA THR A 179 -16.83 -5.23 -20.92
C THR A 179 -18.18 -4.82 -20.32
N ILE A 180 -18.21 -4.56 -19.02
CA ILE A 180 -19.25 -3.75 -18.38
C ILE A 180 -18.78 -2.31 -18.38
N ARG A 181 -19.50 -1.40 -19.05
CA ARG A 181 -19.17 0.03 -19.10
C ARG A 181 -20.23 0.84 -18.37
N MET A 182 -19.84 1.63 -17.38
CA MET A 182 -20.68 2.52 -16.58
C MET A 182 -19.99 3.86 -16.35
N ASP A 183 -19.26 4.34 -17.36
CA ASP A 183 -18.52 5.60 -17.28
C ASP A 183 -19.49 6.78 -17.09
N GLY A 184 -19.19 7.66 -16.13
CA GLY A 184 -20.00 8.82 -15.80
C GLY A 184 -21.39 8.50 -15.24
N ALA A 185 -21.68 7.24 -14.90
CA ALA A 185 -22.94 6.87 -14.29
C ALA A 185 -23.08 7.47 -12.88
N GLN A 186 -24.32 7.73 -12.47
CA GLN A 186 -24.66 8.26 -11.15
C GLN A 186 -25.63 7.29 -10.47
N ILE A 187 -25.18 6.69 -9.38
CA ILE A 187 -25.93 5.72 -8.59
C ILE A 187 -26.09 6.32 -7.19
N ASP A 188 -27.31 6.69 -6.82
CA ASP A 188 -27.57 7.30 -5.51
C ASP A 188 -27.46 6.27 -4.37
N GLY A 189 -27.64 4.99 -4.69
CA GLY A 189 -27.53 3.87 -3.76
C GLY A 189 -26.20 3.11 -3.82
N GLU A 190 -26.27 1.83 -3.46
CA GLU A 190 -25.16 0.89 -3.45
C GLU A 190 -24.95 0.23 -4.83
N VAL A 191 -23.70 -0.06 -5.18
CA VAL A 191 -23.35 -0.90 -6.32
C VAL A 191 -22.83 -2.23 -5.80
N ARG A 192 -23.53 -3.33 -6.09
CA ARG A 192 -23.10 -4.68 -5.70
C ARG A 192 -22.77 -5.51 -6.93
N ILE A 193 -21.60 -6.11 -6.95
CA ILE A 193 -21.13 -7.03 -7.99
C ILE A 193 -20.64 -8.32 -7.31
N SER A 194 -21.29 -8.70 -6.21
CA SER A 194 -20.79 -9.71 -5.29
C SER A 194 -20.93 -11.12 -5.90
N GLY A 195 -19.87 -11.92 -5.87
CA GLY A 195 -19.86 -13.28 -6.43
C GLY A 195 -19.89 -13.38 -7.96
N ALA A 196 -19.75 -12.26 -8.69
CA ALA A 196 -19.81 -12.22 -10.14
C ALA A 196 -18.58 -12.84 -10.83
N LEU A 197 -18.74 -13.23 -12.09
CA LEU A 197 -17.66 -13.51 -13.05
C LEU A 197 -17.68 -12.47 -14.16
N LEU A 198 -16.63 -11.66 -14.26
CA LEU A 198 -16.44 -10.69 -15.32
C LEU A 198 -15.30 -11.15 -16.21
N ASP A 199 -15.54 -11.30 -17.51
CA ASP A 199 -14.52 -11.63 -18.50
C ASP A 199 -14.48 -10.54 -19.57
N GLY A 200 -13.47 -9.66 -19.49
CA GLY A 200 -13.26 -8.58 -20.45
C GLY A 200 -12.83 -9.05 -21.84
N ARG A 201 -12.57 -10.35 -22.06
CA ARG A 201 -12.13 -10.93 -23.36
C ARG A 201 -10.91 -10.21 -23.95
N GLY A 202 -9.93 -9.91 -23.10
CA GLY A 202 -8.71 -9.19 -23.48
C GLY A 202 -8.81 -7.66 -23.40
N ALA A 203 -9.99 -7.11 -23.09
CA ALA A 203 -10.20 -5.71 -22.74
C ALA A 203 -10.43 -5.53 -21.22
N ALA A 204 -10.84 -4.34 -20.79
CA ALA A 204 -11.28 -4.11 -19.41
C ALA A 204 -12.53 -4.94 -19.10
N ALA A 205 -12.56 -5.57 -17.92
CA ALA A 205 -13.72 -6.31 -17.44
C ALA A 205 -14.83 -5.34 -16.96
N LEU A 206 -14.42 -4.28 -16.27
CA LEU A 206 -15.32 -3.23 -15.76
C LEU A 206 -14.68 -1.85 -15.98
N SER A 207 -15.39 -0.95 -16.65
CA SER A 207 -15.04 0.46 -16.78
C SER A 207 -16.08 1.31 -16.06
N ALA A 208 -15.71 1.87 -14.91
CA ALA A 208 -16.52 2.78 -14.11
C ALA A 208 -15.79 4.12 -13.92
N ARG A 209 -15.27 4.69 -15.03
CA ARG A 209 -14.55 5.97 -14.98
C ARG A 209 -15.49 7.09 -14.60
N SER A 210 -15.09 7.92 -13.65
CA SER A 210 -15.89 9.06 -13.17
C SER A 210 -17.30 8.69 -12.68
N ILE A 211 -17.50 7.44 -12.24
CA ILE A 211 -18.77 7.03 -11.61
C ILE A 211 -18.97 7.78 -10.29
N THR A 212 -20.20 8.13 -9.97
CA THR A 212 -20.60 8.60 -8.64
C THR A 212 -21.48 7.56 -7.97
N VAL A 213 -21.13 7.15 -6.76
CA VAL A 213 -21.88 6.18 -5.94
C VAL A 213 -22.21 6.81 -4.59
N GLY A 214 -23.49 6.88 -4.24
CA GLY A 214 -23.98 7.49 -3.00
C GLY A 214 -23.79 6.62 -1.75
N SER A 215 -23.40 5.36 -1.92
CA SER A 215 -23.12 4.39 -0.85
C SER A 215 -21.84 3.58 -1.16
N ASN A 216 -21.83 2.29 -0.82
CA ASN A 216 -20.70 1.39 -1.00
C ASN A 216 -20.64 0.78 -2.40
N VAL A 217 -19.45 0.32 -2.78
CA VAL A 217 -19.21 -0.61 -3.88
C VAL A 217 -18.73 -1.94 -3.29
N ASP A 218 -19.54 -2.99 -3.43
CA ASP A 218 -19.23 -4.32 -2.91
C ASP A 218 -18.85 -5.29 -4.04
N LEU A 219 -17.59 -5.73 -4.02
CA LEU A 219 -16.99 -6.75 -4.87
C LEU A 219 -16.65 -8.00 -4.05
N GLY A 220 -17.38 -8.24 -2.97
CA GLY A 220 -17.23 -9.41 -2.11
C GLY A 220 -17.79 -10.69 -2.72
N PRO A 221 -17.87 -11.77 -1.93
CA PRO A 221 -18.55 -12.97 -2.37
C PRO A 221 -20.08 -12.90 -2.21
N SER A 222 -20.78 -13.74 -2.94
CA SER A 222 -22.22 -13.99 -2.78
C SER A 222 -22.57 -15.37 -3.32
N ALA A 223 -23.57 -16.03 -2.72
CA ALA A 223 -24.11 -17.30 -3.18
C ALA A 223 -23.02 -18.36 -3.50
N ASN A 224 -22.06 -18.56 -2.57
CA ASN A 224 -20.92 -19.48 -2.69
C ASN A 224 -19.93 -19.19 -3.84
N HIS A 225 -20.02 -18.00 -4.46
CA HIS A 225 -19.08 -17.55 -5.47
C HIS A 225 -18.28 -16.36 -4.95
N ARG A 226 -16.99 -16.31 -5.28
CA ARG A 226 -16.18 -15.10 -5.15
C ARG A 226 -16.39 -14.18 -6.34
N PHE A 227 -16.18 -12.88 -6.15
CA PHE A 227 -15.99 -11.97 -7.27
C PHE A 227 -14.70 -12.30 -8.02
N GLU A 228 -14.79 -12.38 -9.35
CA GLU A 228 -13.66 -12.64 -10.24
C GLU A 228 -13.74 -11.75 -11.48
N ALA A 229 -12.64 -11.05 -11.77
CA ALA A 229 -12.50 -10.23 -12.97
C ALA A 229 -11.26 -10.63 -13.77
N ASN A 230 -11.47 -11.04 -15.02
CA ASN A 230 -10.44 -11.28 -16.03
C ASN A 230 -10.37 -10.05 -16.93
N GLY A 231 -9.31 -9.25 -16.79
CA GLY A 231 -9.17 -7.93 -17.37
C GLY A 231 -9.15 -6.82 -16.30
N GLU A 232 -8.84 -5.61 -16.73
CA GLU A 232 -8.75 -4.44 -15.85
C GLU A 232 -10.11 -4.07 -15.24
N VAL A 233 -10.12 -3.72 -13.96
CA VAL A 233 -11.26 -3.09 -13.27
C VAL A 233 -10.93 -1.63 -12.97
N ILE A 234 -11.69 -0.70 -13.54
CA ILE A 234 -11.39 0.74 -13.55
C ILE A 234 -12.41 1.52 -12.71
N PHE A 235 -11.92 2.19 -11.67
CA PHE A 235 -12.60 3.23 -10.87
C PHE A 235 -11.84 4.57 -10.93
N ALA A 236 -11.14 4.84 -12.04
CA ALA A 236 -10.39 6.08 -12.20
C ALA A 236 -11.32 7.31 -12.16
N ALA A 237 -10.93 8.32 -11.38
CA ALA A 237 -11.69 9.52 -11.07
C ALA A 237 -13.09 9.26 -10.49
N ALA A 238 -13.34 8.08 -9.92
CA ALA A 238 -14.61 7.74 -9.29
C ALA A 238 -14.81 8.47 -7.96
N HIS A 239 -16.06 8.74 -7.60
CA HIS A 239 -16.47 9.23 -6.30
C HIS A 239 -17.41 8.23 -5.64
N ILE A 240 -16.94 7.57 -4.60
CA ILE A 240 -17.71 6.62 -3.79
C ILE A 240 -17.90 7.27 -2.42
N THR A 241 -19.14 7.50 -2.02
CA THR A 241 -19.44 8.16 -0.74
C THR A 241 -19.13 7.25 0.44
N GLY A 242 -19.37 5.94 0.28
CA GLY A 242 -19.02 4.90 1.24
C GLY A 242 -17.71 4.20 0.90
N ASP A 243 -17.71 2.88 1.10
CA ASP A 243 -16.51 2.05 1.02
C ASP A 243 -16.38 1.29 -0.31
N LEU A 244 -15.13 1.03 -0.71
CA LEU A 244 -14.79 0.04 -1.73
C LEU A 244 -14.36 -1.27 -1.06
N LEU A 245 -15.23 -2.29 -1.14
CA LEU A 245 -15.07 -3.57 -0.46
C LEU A 245 -14.69 -4.66 -1.47
N CYS A 246 -13.49 -5.24 -1.33
CA CYS A 246 -12.97 -6.28 -2.22
C CYS A 246 -12.67 -7.58 -1.46
N ASN A 247 -13.53 -7.96 -0.53
CA ASN A 247 -13.25 -9.09 0.36
C ASN A 247 -13.24 -10.43 -0.41
N GLY A 248 -12.14 -11.19 -0.37
CA GLY A 248 -11.99 -12.46 -1.08
C GLY A 248 -12.04 -12.34 -2.61
N ALA A 249 -11.97 -11.14 -3.16
CA ALA A 249 -12.05 -10.86 -4.59
C ALA A 249 -10.81 -11.38 -5.35
N ARG A 250 -10.98 -11.72 -6.64
CA ARG A 250 -9.89 -12.10 -7.56
C ARG A 250 -9.83 -11.16 -8.75
N PHE A 251 -8.70 -10.48 -8.92
CA PHE A 251 -8.43 -9.62 -10.07
C PHE A 251 -7.29 -10.20 -10.91
N ILE A 252 -7.52 -10.42 -12.21
CA ILE A 252 -6.57 -11.06 -13.12
C ILE A 252 -6.33 -10.17 -14.33
N ASN A 253 -5.23 -9.43 -14.31
CA ASN A 253 -4.67 -8.72 -15.45
C ASN A 253 -3.14 -8.63 -15.32
N PRO A 254 -2.41 -9.76 -15.45
CA PRO A 254 -0.97 -9.83 -15.17
C PRO A 254 -0.14 -8.92 -16.08
N GLY A 255 -0.60 -8.70 -17.31
CA GLY A 255 -0.03 -7.74 -18.25
C GLY A 255 -0.62 -6.33 -18.11
N GLY A 256 -0.93 -5.87 -16.90
CA GLY A 256 -1.62 -4.59 -16.74
C GLY A 256 -1.86 -4.16 -15.30
N ARG A 257 -2.82 -3.23 -15.16
CA ARG A 257 -3.47 -2.91 -13.88
C ARG A 257 -4.58 -3.93 -13.64
N ALA A 258 -4.54 -4.59 -12.50
CA ALA A 258 -5.65 -5.44 -12.06
C ALA A 258 -6.81 -4.58 -11.56
N LEU A 259 -6.48 -3.55 -10.79
CA LEU A 259 -7.41 -2.56 -10.24
C LEU A 259 -6.84 -1.15 -10.45
N HIS A 260 -7.59 -0.28 -11.13
CA HIS A 260 -7.20 1.09 -11.45
C HIS A 260 -8.11 2.10 -10.77
N CYS A 261 -7.62 2.72 -9.70
CA CYS A 261 -8.29 3.67 -8.82
C CYS A 261 -7.52 5.01 -8.74
N GLU A 262 -6.99 5.48 -9.86
CA GLU A 262 -6.33 6.79 -9.94
C GLU A 262 -7.33 7.91 -9.71
N ASP A 263 -6.96 8.93 -8.92
CA ASP A 263 -7.86 10.03 -8.52
C ASP A 263 -9.17 9.57 -7.84
N LEU A 264 -9.22 8.35 -7.31
CA LEU A 264 -10.39 7.83 -6.57
C LEU A 264 -10.64 8.68 -5.32
N LYS A 265 -11.91 9.05 -5.08
CA LYS A 265 -12.37 9.61 -3.81
C LYS A 265 -13.31 8.61 -3.14
N VAL A 266 -12.96 8.11 -1.97
CA VAL A 266 -13.68 7.05 -1.26
C VAL A 266 -13.61 7.25 0.25
N GLU A 267 -14.56 6.72 1.02
CA GLU A 267 -14.45 6.69 2.48
C GLU A 267 -13.35 5.69 2.87
N SER A 268 -13.56 4.38 2.74
CA SER A 268 -12.51 3.39 3.01
C SER A 268 -12.30 2.39 1.87
N VAL A 269 -11.11 1.79 1.83
CA VAL A 269 -10.76 0.70 0.91
C VAL A 269 -10.40 -0.54 1.72
N THR A 270 -11.09 -1.66 1.47
CA THR A 270 -10.82 -2.93 2.15
C THR A 270 -10.48 -4.04 1.15
N LEU A 271 -9.22 -4.45 1.14
CA LEU A 271 -8.67 -5.55 0.36
C LEU A 271 -8.30 -6.70 1.30
N SER A 272 -9.31 -7.46 1.76
CA SER A 272 -9.11 -8.47 2.80
C SER A 272 -9.63 -9.86 2.44
N SER A 273 -9.31 -10.86 3.27
CA SER A 273 -9.95 -12.17 3.18
C SER A 273 -11.41 -12.13 3.62
N HIS A 274 -12.27 -12.96 3.02
CA HIS A 274 -13.63 -13.15 3.53
C HIS A 274 -13.67 -14.20 4.64
N GLY A 275 -14.07 -13.80 5.85
CA GLY A 275 -14.00 -14.64 7.06
C GLY A 275 -14.77 -15.96 6.99
N GLU A 276 -15.93 -16.02 6.33
CA GLU A 276 -16.75 -17.24 6.28
C GLU A 276 -16.23 -18.30 5.30
N MET A 277 -15.55 -17.88 4.22
CA MET A 277 -15.05 -18.80 3.19
C MET A 277 -13.53 -18.97 3.23
N GLY A 278 -12.82 -18.19 4.06
CA GLY A 278 -11.36 -18.21 4.15
C GLY A 278 -10.66 -17.81 2.84
N LEU A 279 -11.37 -17.22 1.87
CA LEU A 279 -10.80 -16.86 0.58
C LEU A 279 -9.95 -15.59 0.73
N PRO A 280 -8.66 -15.63 0.34
CA PRO A 280 -7.81 -14.44 0.35
C PRO A 280 -8.23 -13.46 -0.75
N PHE A 281 -7.87 -12.20 -0.58
CA PHE A 281 -7.86 -11.25 -1.69
C PHE A 281 -6.70 -11.62 -2.65
N GLU A 282 -6.96 -11.74 -3.94
CA GLU A 282 -5.95 -12.11 -4.94
C GLU A 282 -5.91 -11.08 -6.08
N ALA A 283 -4.70 -10.61 -6.42
CA ALA A 283 -4.49 -9.72 -7.54
C ALA A 283 -3.26 -10.13 -8.34
N ALA A 284 -3.46 -10.44 -9.62
CA ALA A 284 -2.39 -10.60 -10.61
C ALA A 284 -2.41 -9.39 -11.54
N GLY A 285 -1.38 -8.55 -11.47
CA GLY A 285 -1.34 -7.22 -12.05
C GLY A 285 -1.25 -6.13 -10.97
N ARG A 286 -0.88 -4.91 -11.36
CA ARG A 286 -0.62 -3.82 -10.40
C ARG A 286 -1.94 -3.26 -9.82
N LEU A 287 -1.95 -2.96 -8.53
CA LEU A 287 -3.01 -2.21 -7.85
C LEU A 287 -2.65 -0.72 -7.87
N ASN A 288 -3.40 0.09 -8.61
CA ASN A 288 -3.08 1.50 -8.82
C ASN A 288 -4.05 2.41 -8.07
N PHE A 289 -3.55 3.11 -7.05
CA PHE A 289 -4.26 4.11 -6.23
C PHE A 289 -3.49 5.45 -6.25
N LEU A 290 -2.82 5.75 -7.36
CA LEU A 290 -2.15 7.03 -7.60
C LEU A 290 -3.14 8.17 -7.29
N THR A 291 -2.69 9.16 -6.51
CA THR A 291 -3.45 10.37 -6.15
C THR A 291 -4.83 10.13 -5.48
N ALA A 292 -5.12 8.89 -5.05
CA ALA A 292 -6.39 8.57 -4.41
C ALA A 292 -6.55 9.29 -3.06
N VAL A 293 -7.77 9.72 -2.76
CA VAL A 293 -8.18 10.33 -1.49
C VAL A 293 -9.11 9.38 -0.76
N VAL A 294 -8.62 8.84 0.35
CA VAL A 294 -9.32 7.93 1.25
C VAL A 294 -9.65 8.70 2.54
N GLY A 295 -10.95 8.96 2.76
CA GLY A 295 -11.45 9.72 3.92
C GLY A 295 -11.25 8.99 5.25
N GLY A 296 -11.34 7.67 5.22
CA GLY A 296 -11.11 6.73 6.30
C GLY A 296 -9.80 5.97 6.11
N SER A 297 -9.91 4.65 6.01
CA SER A 297 -8.75 3.75 6.08
C SER A 297 -8.54 2.95 4.78
N PHE A 298 -7.28 2.62 4.51
CA PHE A 298 -6.89 1.64 3.50
C PHE A 298 -6.37 0.39 4.19
N PHE A 299 -7.10 -0.72 4.10
CA PHE A 299 -6.70 -2.00 4.67
C PHE A 299 -6.40 -3.00 3.57
N MET A 300 -5.20 -3.59 3.60
CA MET A 300 -4.84 -4.74 2.79
C MET A 300 -4.28 -5.84 3.71
N SER A 301 -5.02 -6.94 3.81
CA SER A 301 -4.66 -8.04 4.69
C SER A 301 -5.00 -9.41 4.13
N ASN A 302 -4.16 -10.42 4.38
CA ASN A 302 -4.34 -11.76 3.81
C ASN A 302 -4.43 -11.71 2.28
N ALA A 303 -3.62 -10.84 1.65
CA ALA A 303 -3.60 -10.63 0.22
C ALA A 303 -2.54 -11.51 -0.45
N LYS A 304 -2.85 -12.07 -1.63
CA LYS A 304 -1.88 -12.73 -2.50
C LYS A 304 -1.69 -11.91 -3.77
N LEU A 305 -0.47 -11.42 -3.98
CA LEU A 305 -0.16 -10.46 -5.03
C LEU A 305 0.85 -11.04 -6.03
N ALA A 306 0.50 -11.01 -7.31
CA ALA A 306 1.43 -11.16 -8.43
C ALA A 306 1.62 -9.77 -9.07
N PRO A 307 2.79 -9.13 -8.87
CA PRO A 307 3.07 -7.80 -9.40
C PRO A 307 2.90 -7.71 -10.93
N GLY A 308 2.37 -6.58 -11.43
CA GLY A 308 2.30 -6.27 -12.87
C GLY A 308 3.47 -5.38 -13.31
N PRO A 309 3.73 -5.19 -14.61
CA PRO A 309 4.88 -4.40 -15.05
C PRO A 309 4.63 -2.87 -15.03
N ASP A 310 5.71 -2.10 -15.11
CA ASP A 310 5.71 -0.64 -15.18
C ASP A 310 5.57 -0.15 -16.63
N TYR A 311 4.33 0.08 -17.09
CA TYR A 311 4.04 0.44 -18.48
C TYR A 311 4.44 1.85 -18.90
N GLU A 312 4.49 2.79 -17.95
CA GLU A 312 4.48 4.21 -18.28
C GLU A 312 5.83 4.89 -18.08
N GLY A 313 6.81 4.21 -17.47
CA GLY A 313 8.13 4.80 -17.15
C GLY A 313 8.06 6.03 -16.24
N LEU A 314 6.85 6.43 -15.84
CA LEU A 314 6.49 7.55 -14.97
C LEU A 314 7.15 7.41 -13.59
N LEU A 315 7.44 6.16 -13.20
CA LEU A 315 7.97 5.82 -11.90
C LEU A 315 9.50 5.74 -11.88
N ARG A 316 10.15 5.58 -13.04
CA ARG A 316 11.62 5.55 -13.25
C ARG A 316 12.43 4.61 -12.34
N LYS A 317 11.79 3.75 -11.53
CA LYS A 317 12.44 2.78 -10.63
C LYS A 317 12.83 1.49 -11.35
N GLY A 318 12.07 1.11 -12.40
CA GLY A 318 12.23 -0.15 -13.11
C GLY A 318 11.74 -1.36 -12.29
N GLY A 319 11.24 -2.39 -12.96
CA GLY A 319 10.75 -3.61 -12.32
C GLY A 319 9.22 -3.62 -12.07
N PRO A 320 8.69 -4.73 -11.56
CA PRO A 320 7.26 -4.92 -11.43
C PRO A 320 6.69 -4.20 -10.20
N ILE A 321 5.43 -3.79 -10.27
CA ILE A 321 4.71 -3.00 -9.26
C ILE A 321 3.56 -3.83 -8.72
N ALA A 322 3.47 -3.94 -7.41
CA ALA A 322 2.36 -4.58 -6.73
C ALA A 322 1.29 -3.56 -6.33
N LEU A 323 1.72 -2.47 -5.68
CA LEU A 323 0.84 -1.45 -5.12
C LEU A 323 1.41 -0.05 -5.35
N ASN A 324 0.64 0.80 -6.03
CA ASN A 324 0.96 2.20 -6.21
C ASN A 324 0.02 3.08 -5.36
N LEU A 325 0.58 3.71 -4.32
CA LEU A 325 -0.07 4.68 -3.43
C LEU A 325 0.62 6.05 -3.50
N GLN A 326 1.34 6.34 -4.58
CA GLN A 326 2.01 7.62 -4.72
C GLN A 326 1.02 8.77 -4.64
N GLN A 327 1.38 9.81 -3.89
CA GLN A 327 0.55 10.99 -3.65
C GLN A 327 -0.86 10.70 -3.11
N ALA A 328 -1.12 9.47 -2.65
CA ALA A 328 -2.39 9.11 -2.04
C ALA A 328 -2.51 9.78 -0.67
N ARG A 329 -3.74 10.17 -0.31
CA ARG A 329 -4.07 10.75 0.97
C ARG A 329 -4.99 9.80 1.73
N ILE A 330 -4.52 9.31 2.87
CA ILE A 330 -5.26 8.39 3.74
C ILE A 330 -5.45 9.07 5.09
N SER A 331 -6.68 9.56 5.33
CA SER A 331 -6.93 10.47 6.46
C SER A 331 -6.98 9.75 7.80
N ASN A 332 -7.20 8.43 7.83
CA ASN A 332 -7.15 7.62 9.05
C ASN A 332 -5.95 6.66 9.09
N ALA A 333 -6.07 5.45 8.55
CA ALA A 333 -5.03 4.43 8.71
C ALA A 333 -4.69 3.68 7.40
N LEU A 334 -3.39 3.45 7.18
CA LEU A 334 -2.88 2.44 6.25
C LEU A 334 -2.57 1.17 7.03
N GLY A 335 -3.37 0.13 6.84
CA GLY A 335 -3.20 -1.17 7.49
C GLY A 335 -2.69 -2.25 6.55
N LEU A 336 -1.52 -2.83 6.83
CA LEU A 336 -0.87 -3.84 5.97
C LEU A 336 -0.43 -5.07 6.77
N ARG A 337 -0.99 -6.25 6.48
CA ARG A 337 -0.68 -7.50 7.23
C ARG A 337 -0.85 -8.75 6.40
N ASN A 338 -0.02 -9.78 6.62
CA ASN A 338 -0.21 -11.11 6.00
C ASN A 338 -0.35 -11.07 4.47
N ASN A 339 0.46 -10.22 3.82
CA ASN A 339 0.51 -10.10 2.38
C ASN A 339 1.62 -11.02 1.85
N ALA A 340 1.31 -11.81 0.83
CA ALA A 340 2.20 -12.80 0.26
C ALA A 340 2.24 -12.70 -1.27
N ALA A 341 3.31 -13.22 -1.87
CA ALA A 341 3.36 -13.46 -3.30
C ALA A 341 2.30 -14.49 -3.69
N LEU A 342 1.64 -14.28 -4.83
CA LEU A 342 0.79 -15.30 -5.43
C LEU A 342 1.71 -16.42 -5.98
N ALA A 343 1.61 -17.63 -5.43
CA ALA A 343 2.45 -18.75 -5.86
C ALA A 343 2.26 -19.04 -7.36
N GLU A 344 3.36 -19.08 -8.11
CA GLU A 344 3.35 -19.73 -9.42
C GLU A 344 3.03 -21.21 -9.19
N GLN A 345 2.16 -21.81 -10.00
CA GLN A 345 1.61 -23.17 -9.82
C GLN A 345 2.66 -24.31 -9.85
N GLN A 346 3.96 -24.03 -9.73
CA GLN A 346 5.05 -24.98 -9.96
C GLN A 346 5.96 -25.28 -8.76
N GLU A 347 5.95 -24.52 -7.66
CA GLU A 347 6.86 -24.80 -6.52
C GLU A 347 6.15 -25.57 -5.41
N ALA A 348 6.71 -26.75 -5.09
CA ALA A 348 6.24 -27.62 -4.01
C ALA A 348 6.20 -26.85 -2.68
N PRO A 349 5.24 -27.15 -1.77
CA PRO A 349 5.13 -26.47 -0.50
C PRO A 349 6.42 -26.65 0.32
N VAL A 350 7.18 -25.57 0.48
CA VAL A 350 8.25 -25.49 1.47
C VAL A 350 7.59 -25.60 2.83
N ALA A 351 8.11 -26.46 3.71
CA ALA A 351 7.55 -26.77 5.03
C ALA A 351 7.62 -25.61 6.06
N ASP A 352 7.83 -24.38 5.58
CA ASP A 352 7.80 -23.15 6.36
C ASP A 352 6.49 -22.42 6.02
N ASP A 353 5.56 -22.34 6.98
CA ASP A 353 4.27 -21.64 6.86
C ASP A 353 4.42 -20.10 6.73
N SER A 354 5.65 -19.61 6.53
CA SER A 354 5.93 -18.20 6.37
C SER A 354 5.48 -17.70 4.97
N PRO A 355 4.69 -16.61 4.90
CA PRO A 355 4.22 -16.09 3.62
C PRO A 355 5.41 -15.62 2.78
N THR A 356 5.51 -16.11 1.54
CA THR A 356 6.56 -15.68 0.59
C THR A 356 6.44 -14.17 0.33
N PRO A 357 7.50 -13.37 0.54
CA PRO A 357 7.44 -11.92 0.33
C PRO A 357 7.16 -11.54 -1.14
N VAL A 358 6.33 -10.52 -1.34
CA VAL A 358 5.99 -10.00 -2.68
C VAL A 358 7.21 -9.31 -3.31
N ARG A 359 7.65 -9.78 -4.49
CA ARG A 359 8.76 -9.19 -5.27
C ARG A 359 8.24 -8.16 -6.29
N GLY A 360 7.69 -7.06 -5.81
CA GLY A 360 7.22 -5.95 -6.64
C GLY A 360 6.97 -4.71 -5.80
N TRP A 361 7.11 -3.54 -6.44
CA TRP A 361 7.14 -2.26 -5.74
C TRP A 361 5.86 -1.96 -4.98
N PHE A 362 6.02 -1.50 -3.74
CA PHE A 362 5.04 -0.75 -2.97
C PHE A 362 5.51 0.71 -2.98
N LEU A 363 4.82 1.54 -3.74
CA LEU A 363 5.20 2.93 -3.96
C LEU A 363 4.35 3.84 -3.09
N LEU A 364 4.97 4.48 -2.09
CA LEU A 364 4.32 5.41 -1.19
C LEU A 364 4.88 6.83 -1.37
N ALA A 365 5.59 7.09 -2.46
CA ALA A 365 6.26 8.37 -2.65
C ALA A 365 5.25 9.55 -2.63
N GLY A 366 5.50 10.54 -1.78
CA GLY A 366 4.60 11.67 -1.58
C GLY A 366 3.25 11.34 -0.91
N ALA A 367 3.04 10.11 -0.43
CA ALA A 367 1.80 9.73 0.24
C ALA A 367 1.65 10.48 1.59
N GLN A 368 0.41 10.79 1.95
CA GLN A 368 0.05 11.44 3.22
C GLN A 368 -0.86 10.52 4.01
N ILE A 369 -0.39 10.01 5.14
CA ILE A 369 -1.08 8.97 5.90
C ILE A 369 -1.18 9.40 7.36
N ASN A 370 -2.35 9.39 7.98
CA ASN A 370 -2.40 9.73 9.41
C ASN A 370 -1.71 8.66 10.28
N SER A 371 -2.10 7.38 10.17
CA SER A 371 -1.50 6.29 10.95
C SER A 371 -1.12 5.08 10.08
N ILE A 372 0.11 4.60 10.20
CA ILE A 372 0.53 3.31 9.63
C ILE A 372 0.38 2.23 10.69
N VAL A 373 -0.33 1.14 10.38
CA VAL A 373 -0.50 -0.01 11.26
C VAL A 373 -0.17 -1.29 10.51
N ASP A 374 0.98 -1.88 10.77
CA ASP A 374 1.53 -2.93 9.94
C ASP A 374 2.01 -4.15 10.75
N ASP A 375 2.29 -5.23 10.03
CA ASP A 375 3.23 -6.25 10.46
C ASP A 375 4.48 -6.11 9.58
N VAL A 376 5.65 -5.82 10.17
CA VAL A 376 6.86 -5.59 9.38
C VAL A 376 7.24 -6.82 8.59
N ALA A 377 7.07 -8.03 9.12
CA ALA A 377 7.48 -9.26 8.46
C ALA A 377 6.57 -9.58 7.27
N THR A 378 5.26 -9.47 7.47
CA THR A 378 4.26 -9.99 6.52
C THR A 378 3.48 -8.92 5.76
N GLY A 379 3.46 -7.66 6.19
CA GLY A 379 2.65 -6.60 5.57
C GLY A 379 3.26 -5.97 4.32
N TRP A 380 4.58 -5.96 4.22
CA TRP A 380 5.36 -5.19 3.24
C TRP A 380 6.01 -6.10 2.18
N PRO A 381 6.47 -5.55 1.04
CA PRO A 381 7.13 -6.34 0.00
C PRO A 381 8.53 -6.79 0.42
N ALA A 382 9.14 -7.62 -0.42
CA ALA A 382 10.54 -8.04 -0.28
C ALA A 382 11.51 -6.85 -0.24
N ASP A 383 12.70 -7.07 0.33
CA ASP A 383 13.75 -6.05 0.40
C ASP A 383 14.11 -5.49 -0.99
N GLY A 384 14.19 -4.17 -1.09
CA GLY A 384 14.47 -3.45 -2.32
C GLY A 384 13.23 -3.07 -3.14
N PHE A 385 12.02 -3.34 -2.64
CA PHE A 385 10.76 -3.04 -3.33
C PHE A 385 9.85 -2.07 -2.56
N LEU A 386 10.38 -1.27 -1.64
CA LEU A 386 9.62 -0.24 -0.92
C LEU A 386 10.13 1.15 -1.29
N ASP A 387 9.21 2.08 -1.60
CA ASP A 387 9.56 3.48 -1.85
C ASP A 387 8.80 4.41 -0.89
N LEU A 388 9.53 5.08 -0.01
CA LEU A 388 8.97 5.99 1.02
C LEU A 388 9.31 7.46 0.75
N ASP A 389 9.91 7.79 -0.40
CA ASP A 389 10.43 9.14 -0.67
C ASP A 389 9.33 10.21 -0.62
N GLY A 390 9.42 11.13 0.33
CA GLY A 390 8.41 12.18 0.53
C GLY A 390 7.11 11.69 1.17
N ALA A 391 7.01 10.43 1.57
CA ALA A 391 5.88 9.94 2.37
C ALA A 391 5.88 10.64 3.74
N THR A 392 4.69 11.01 4.21
CA THR A 392 4.50 11.65 5.52
C THR A 392 3.44 10.91 6.33
N TYR A 393 3.67 10.83 7.64
CA TYR A 393 2.72 10.24 8.56
C TYR A 393 2.77 10.82 9.97
N ALA A 394 1.65 10.71 10.70
CA ALA A 394 1.56 11.21 12.07
C ALA A 394 1.88 10.12 13.11
N ARG A 395 1.65 8.84 12.77
CA ARG A 395 1.84 7.69 13.66
C ARG A 395 2.28 6.46 12.86
N ILE A 396 3.08 5.61 13.50
CA ILE A 396 3.41 4.28 12.98
C ILE A 396 3.40 3.27 14.13
N ARG A 397 2.75 2.12 13.92
CA ARG A 397 2.64 1.04 14.91
C ARG A 397 2.86 -0.31 14.25
N HIS A 398 4.00 -0.91 14.59
CA HIS A 398 4.32 -2.28 14.22
C HIS A 398 3.66 -3.28 15.18
N MET A 399 2.93 -4.24 14.63
CA MET A 399 2.30 -5.33 15.37
C MET A 399 3.31 -6.43 15.74
N GLY A 400 2.90 -7.32 16.66
CA GLY A 400 3.69 -8.45 17.14
C GLY A 400 4.70 -8.10 18.25
N ALA A 401 5.26 -9.12 18.89
CA ALA A 401 6.31 -8.97 19.91
C ALA A 401 7.69 -8.65 19.27
N GLY A 402 8.65 -8.20 20.08
CA GLY A 402 10.04 -7.93 19.66
C GLY A 402 10.47 -6.48 19.86
N ASP A 403 11.75 -6.20 19.59
CA ASP A 403 12.32 -4.86 19.71
C ASP A 403 11.74 -3.91 18.65
N LEU A 404 11.09 -2.83 19.11
CA LEU A 404 10.49 -1.80 18.25
C LEU A 404 11.55 -1.07 17.41
N SER A 405 12.74 -0.83 17.96
CA SER A 405 13.81 -0.14 17.23
C SER A 405 14.31 -0.99 16.07
N ALA A 406 14.52 -2.28 16.30
CA ALA A 406 14.85 -3.23 15.24
C ALA A 406 13.78 -3.31 14.15
N LYS A 407 12.48 -3.28 14.53
CA LYS A 407 11.38 -3.27 13.56
C LYS A 407 11.36 -2.01 12.69
N HIS A 408 11.53 -0.83 13.30
CA HIS A 408 11.61 0.43 12.59
C HIS A 408 12.77 0.45 11.57
N ILE A 409 13.96 -0.03 11.99
CA ILE A 409 15.12 -0.13 11.09
C ILE A 409 14.86 -1.14 9.98
N ALA A 410 14.33 -2.33 10.32
CA ALA A 410 14.02 -3.36 9.33
C ALA A 410 13.05 -2.83 8.27
N TRP A 411 11.99 -2.13 8.67
CA TRP A 411 11.05 -1.48 7.76
C TRP A 411 11.72 -0.46 6.84
N LEU A 412 12.56 0.44 7.36
CA LEU A 412 13.30 1.42 6.55
C LEU A 412 14.28 0.76 5.58
N CYS A 413 14.95 -0.32 5.98
CA CYS A 413 15.90 -1.06 5.16
C CYS A 413 15.25 -1.79 3.98
N ARG A 414 13.93 -2.05 4.01
CA ARG A 414 13.20 -2.65 2.88
C ARG A 414 13.23 -1.80 1.62
N GLN A 415 13.62 -0.52 1.71
CA GLN A 415 13.84 0.33 0.54
C GLN A 415 15.02 -0.10 -0.33
N PHE A 416 15.93 -0.93 0.19
CA PHE A 416 17.19 -1.24 -0.47
C PHE A 416 17.39 -2.74 -0.68
N PRO A 417 17.80 -3.15 -1.90
CA PRO A 417 18.25 -4.51 -2.13
C PRO A 417 19.45 -4.84 -1.22
N GLY A 418 19.36 -5.92 -0.43
CA GLY A 418 20.40 -6.30 0.52
C GLY A 418 20.52 -5.37 1.75
N GLY A 419 19.49 -4.56 2.02
CA GLY A 419 19.37 -3.75 3.23
C GLY A 419 20.31 -2.54 3.32
N LYS A 420 21.02 -2.19 2.24
CA LYS A 420 21.94 -1.05 2.22
C LYS A 420 21.75 -0.15 1.00
N PRO A 421 21.69 1.18 1.18
CA PRO A 421 21.58 2.13 0.09
C PRO A 421 22.87 2.26 -0.74
N THR A 422 22.73 2.78 -1.96
CA THR A 422 23.83 3.31 -2.77
C THR A 422 23.78 4.83 -2.76
N SER A 423 24.80 5.50 -3.33
CA SER A 423 24.81 6.96 -3.45
C SER A 423 23.61 7.51 -4.24
N ALA A 424 23.09 6.75 -5.20
CA ALA A 424 21.94 7.15 -6.01
C ALA A 424 20.60 6.96 -5.27
N THR A 425 20.50 5.95 -4.41
CA THR A 425 19.23 5.56 -3.77
C THR A 425 19.05 6.11 -2.36
N PHE A 426 20.12 6.55 -1.69
CA PHE A 426 20.01 7.12 -0.35
C PHE A 426 19.17 8.41 -0.36
N ARG A 427 18.17 8.47 0.51
CA ARG A 427 17.38 9.67 0.82
C ARG A 427 17.30 9.81 2.34
N PRO A 428 17.60 10.99 2.91
CA PRO A 428 17.53 11.20 4.36
C PRO A 428 16.09 11.33 4.89
N GLN A 429 15.17 11.82 4.06
CA GLN A 429 13.81 12.19 4.46
C GLN A 429 13.03 11.06 5.18
N PRO A 430 13.04 9.78 4.74
CA PRO A 430 12.29 8.73 5.44
C PRO A 430 12.75 8.50 6.89
N TYR A 431 14.04 8.70 7.18
CA TYR A 431 14.59 8.57 8.53
C TYR A 431 14.25 9.78 9.39
N GLU A 432 14.26 10.98 8.81
CA GLU A 432 13.91 12.23 9.50
C GLU A 432 12.43 12.25 9.86
N GLU A 433 11.58 11.80 8.95
CA GLU A 433 10.14 11.67 9.19
C GLU A 433 9.85 10.71 10.35
N LEU A 434 10.44 9.51 10.34
CA LEU A 434 10.26 8.56 11.44
C LEU A 434 10.78 9.12 12.77
N SER A 435 11.96 9.75 12.75
CA SER A 435 12.54 10.36 13.95
C SER A 435 11.65 11.47 14.51
N ARG A 436 11.09 12.32 13.63
CA ARG A 436 10.14 13.39 13.99
C ARG A 436 8.89 12.81 14.64
N VAL A 437 8.28 11.78 14.03
CA VAL A 437 7.10 11.10 14.55
C VAL A 437 7.38 10.51 15.93
N LEU A 438 8.45 9.73 16.08
CA LEU A 438 8.80 9.10 17.36
C LEU A 438 9.01 10.13 18.48
N ARG A 439 9.69 11.26 18.20
CA ARG A 439 9.85 12.36 19.16
C ARG A 439 8.51 12.97 19.58
N GLN A 440 7.60 13.20 18.65
CA GLN A 440 6.26 13.75 18.93
C GLN A 440 5.43 12.85 19.85
N HIS A 441 5.67 11.53 19.85
CA HIS A 441 5.01 10.56 20.74
C HIS A 441 5.80 10.27 22.03
N GLY A 442 6.88 11.01 22.30
CA GLY A 442 7.71 10.83 23.50
C GLY A 442 8.70 9.67 23.43
N LEU A 443 8.79 8.95 22.31
CA LEU A 443 9.70 7.83 22.05
C LEU A 443 11.10 8.34 21.65
N THR A 444 11.72 9.12 22.54
CA THR A 444 12.97 9.83 22.25
C THR A 444 14.16 8.88 22.10
N ARG A 445 14.18 7.75 22.83
CA ARG A 445 15.27 6.77 22.75
C ARG A 445 15.28 6.09 21.38
N GLU A 446 14.11 5.67 20.92
CA GLU A 446 13.88 5.06 19.62
C GLU A 446 14.21 6.06 18.50
N ALA A 447 13.75 7.31 18.62
CA ALA A 447 14.06 8.36 17.65
C ALA A 447 15.57 8.59 17.49
N ASN A 448 16.33 8.59 18.60
CA ASN A 448 17.78 8.71 18.58
C ASN A 448 18.45 7.53 17.87
N VAL A 449 17.93 6.31 18.05
CA VAL A 449 18.42 5.12 17.33
C VAL A 449 18.23 5.28 15.81
N ILE A 450 17.07 5.78 15.37
CA ILE A 450 16.80 6.04 13.95
C ILE A 450 17.68 7.15 13.39
N ALA A 451 17.92 8.22 14.16
CA ALA A 451 18.83 9.30 13.75
C ALA A 451 20.28 8.80 13.58
N VAL A 452 20.76 7.92 14.46
CA VAL A 452 22.07 7.27 14.31
C VAL A 452 22.09 6.37 13.06
N GLU A 453 21.01 5.63 12.81
CA GLU A 453 20.90 4.76 11.64
C GLU A 453 20.90 5.56 10.33
N LYS A 454 20.27 6.74 10.28
CA LYS A 454 20.35 7.69 9.15
C LYS A 454 21.81 7.97 8.77
N ILE A 455 22.64 8.32 9.76
CA ILE A 455 24.05 8.66 9.56
C ILE A 455 24.83 7.41 9.11
N ARG A 456 24.58 6.26 9.75
CA ARG A 456 25.19 4.98 9.37
C ARG A 456 24.91 4.63 7.91
N MET A 457 23.66 4.78 7.47
CA MET A 457 23.22 4.50 6.11
C MET A 457 23.80 5.50 5.10
N ARG A 458 23.92 6.79 5.45
CA ARG A 458 24.65 7.78 4.63
C ARG A 458 26.11 7.39 4.42
N LEU A 459 26.80 6.96 5.49
CA LEU A 459 28.20 6.53 5.43
C LEU A 459 28.37 5.25 4.61
N ALA A 460 27.43 4.31 4.73
CA ALA A 460 27.39 3.08 3.96
C ALA A 460 27.13 3.32 2.46
N ALA A 461 26.25 4.27 2.12
CA ALA A 461 25.95 4.68 0.75
C ALA A 461 27.13 5.33 0.02
N ARG A 462 28.16 5.78 0.76
CA ARG A 462 29.34 6.47 0.21
C ARG A 462 28.97 7.72 -0.62
N VAL A 463 27.94 8.45 -0.17
CA VAL A 463 27.52 9.73 -0.78
C VAL A 463 28.68 10.74 -0.74
N ASP A 464 29.36 10.81 0.41
CA ASP A 464 30.46 11.74 0.64
C ASP A 464 31.82 11.14 0.23
N SER A 465 32.78 12.02 -0.10
CA SER A 465 34.14 11.63 -0.49
C SER A 465 34.86 10.84 0.62
N ARG A 466 35.92 10.10 0.27
CA ARG A 466 36.65 9.24 1.24
C ARG A 466 37.16 10.02 2.45
N TRP A 467 37.68 11.22 2.25
CA TRP A 467 38.24 12.06 3.32
C TRP A 467 37.14 12.70 4.19
N ALA A 468 36.04 13.13 3.57
CA ALA A 468 34.88 13.68 4.29
C ALA A 468 34.22 12.65 5.22
N ARG A 469 34.42 11.35 4.98
CA ARG A 469 33.88 10.27 5.83
C ARG A 469 34.77 9.89 7.01
N LEU A 470 36.05 10.32 7.05
CA LEU A 470 36.96 9.91 8.12
C LEU A 470 36.47 10.41 9.49
N PHE A 471 36.19 11.71 9.60
CA PHE A 471 35.75 12.32 10.85
C PHE A 471 34.37 11.81 11.31
N PRO A 472 33.32 11.71 10.46
CA PRO A 472 32.06 11.08 10.84
C PRO A 472 32.18 9.62 11.30
N ASN A 473 33.06 8.81 10.70
CA ASN A 473 33.29 7.44 11.15
C ASN A 473 33.93 7.40 12.54
N ILE A 474 34.86 8.32 12.83
CA ILE A 474 35.48 8.47 14.15
C ILE A 474 34.42 8.88 15.19
N LEU A 475 33.59 9.88 14.88
CA LEU A 475 32.48 10.30 15.76
C LEU A 475 31.45 9.18 15.99
N MET A 476 31.14 8.39 14.96
CA MET A 476 30.27 7.23 15.07
C MET A 476 30.86 6.18 16.03
N LEU A 477 32.17 5.95 15.97
CA LEU A 477 32.87 5.01 16.85
C LEU A 477 32.90 5.48 18.31
N ILE A 478 33.26 6.75 18.53
CA ILE A 478 33.50 7.30 19.86
C ILE A 478 32.18 7.58 20.61
N SER A 479 31.19 8.18 19.95
CA SER A 479 30.01 8.71 20.65
C SER A 479 28.67 8.43 19.97
N GLN A 480 28.65 7.60 18.92
CA GLN A 480 27.50 7.47 18.02
C GLN A 480 27.01 8.85 17.55
N TYR A 481 27.95 9.73 17.16
CA TYR A 481 27.64 11.07 16.67
C TYR A 481 26.89 11.93 17.71
N GLY A 482 27.29 11.88 18.98
CA GLY A 482 26.62 12.65 20.05
C GLY A 482 25.50 11.92 20.78
N TYR A 483 24.97 10.83 20.23
CA TYR A 483 23.79 10.14 20.77
C TYR A 483 24.08 9.17 21.94
N SER A 484 25.35 8.81 22.17
CA SER A 484 25.74 7.92 23.28
C SER A 484 26.82 8.54 24.18
N THR A 485 26.37 9.09 25.31
CA THR A 485 27.25 9.65 26.35
C THR A 485 28.14 8.60 27.01
N SER A 486 27.60 7.40 27.29
CA SER A 486 28.37 6.32 27.91
C SER A 486 29.53 5.86 27.03
N ARG A 487 29.32 5.79 25.70
CA ARG A 487 30.40 5.49 24.76
C ARG A 487 31.45 6.60 24.71
N ALA A 488 31.01 7.86 24.69
CA ALA A 488 31.94 9.00 24.69
C ALA A 488 32.86 8.97 25.93
N VAL A 489 32.27 8.78 27.12
CA VAL A 489 33.01 8.66 28.39
C VAL A 489 33.92 7.44 28.37
N LEU A 490 33.43 6.27 27.96
CA LEU A 490 34.25 5.05 27.90
C LEU A 490 35.41 5.18 26.93
N SER A 491 35.18 5.76 25.74
CA SER A 491 36.25 6.04 24.77
C SER A 491 37.30 6.99 25.34
N PHE A 492 36.87 8.00 26.12
CA PHE A 492 37.78 8.89 26.82
C PHE A 492 38.60 8.17 27.90
N LEU A 493 37.97 7.33 28.73
CA LEU A 493 38.67 6.53 29.73
C LEU A 493 39.68 5.55 29.10
N VAL A 494 39.31 4.89 28.01
CA VAL A 494 40.21 4.02 27.24
C VAL A 494 41.38 4.82 26.65
N PHE A 495 41.13 6.04 26.18
CA PHE A 495 42.18 6.94 25.69
C PHE A 495 43.15 7.36 26.80
N VAL A 496 42.66 7.68 27.99
CA VAL A 496 43.49 7.96 29.19
C VAL A 496 44.32 6.75 29.60
N LEU A 497 43.75 5.54 29.51
CA LEU A 497 44.49 4.31 29.76
C LEU A 497 45.65 4.11 28.76
N PHE A 498 45.43 4.38 27.47
CA PHE A 498 46.50 4.34 26.47
C PHE A 498 47.61 5.37 26.76
N GLY A 499 47.25 6.57 27.20
CA GLY A 499 48.22 7.58 27.64
C GLY A 499 49.01 7.13 28.86
N THR A 500 48.32 6.57 29.86
CA THR A 500 48.95 6.02 31.08
C THR A 500 49.96 4.93 30.71
N LEU A 501 49.58 4.02 29.81
CA LEU A 501 50.48 2.99 29.31
C LEU A 501 51.67 3.58 28.56
N MET A 502 51.44 4.56 27.69
CA MET A 502 52.51 5.24 26.94
C MET A 502 53.54 5.88 27.87
N TYR A 503 53.11 6.68 28.84
CA TYR A 503 54.00 7.34 29.80
C TYR A 503 54.66 6.34 30.75
N ALA A 504 53.96 5.28 31.17
CA ALA A 504 54.55 4.21 31.96
C ALA A 504 55.63 3.46 31.15
N THR A 505 55.38 3.17 29.86
CA THR A 505 56.39 2.57 28.99
C THR A 505 57.60 3.49 28.82
N ALA A 506 57.38 4.78 28.59
CA ALA A 506 58.44 5.77 28.51
C ALA A 506 59.30 5.79 29.78
N LEU A 507 58.66 5.80 30.95
CA LEU A 507 59.32 5.90 32.25
C LEU A 507 60.02 4.61 32.67
N PHE A 508 59.33 3.47 32.65
CA PHE A 508 59.83 2.21 33.24
C PHE A 508 60.68 1.38 32.27
N PHE A 509 60.44 1.46 30.96
CA PHE A 509 61.16 0.63 29.97
C PHE A 509 62.18 1.41 29.15
N PHE A 510 61.91 2.68 28.86
CA PHE A 510 62.80 3.55 28.08
C PHE A 510 63.49 4.62 28.93
N GLN A 511 63.28 4.61 30.25
CA GLN A 511 63.95 5.48 31.23
C GLN A 511 63.88 6.97 30.86
N GLN A 512 62.76 7.39 30.28
CA GLN A 512 62.54 8.79 29.88
C GLN A 512 62.19 9.63 31.11
N PRO A 513 62.88 10.77 31.34
CA PRO A 513 62.71 11.51 32.58
C PRO A 513 61.48 12.43 32.56
N PHE A 514 60.94 12.62 33.76
CA PHE A 514 59.98 13.68 34.10
C PHE A 514 60.68 14.62 35.07
N LEU A 515 60.74 15.90 34.75
CA LEU A 515 61.45 16.90 35.54
C LEU A 515 60.47 17.90 36.16
N PRO A 516 60.71 18.35 37.41
CA PRO A 516 59.91 19.40 38.01
C PRO A 516 60.03 20.73 37.24
N VAL A 517 58.94 21.51 37.20
CA VAL A 517 58.91 22.81 36.49
C VAL A 517 59.48 23.95 37.35
N GLU A 518 59.14 23.98 38.64
CA GLU A 518 59.50 25.09 39.55
C GLU A 518 60.58 24.74 40.58
N MET A 519 60.87 23.45 40.79
CA MET A 519 61.82 22.97 41.81
C MET A 519 63.02 22.27 41.16
N ASP A 520 64.12 22.11 41.90
CA ASP A 520 65.26 21.30 41.45
C ASP A 520 64.90 19.80 41.44
N PRO A 521 65.40 19.01 40.48
CA PRO A 521 65.12 17.58 40.41
C PRO A 521 65.82 16.83 41.55
N GLU A 522 65.04 16.06 42.30
CA GLU A 522 65.50 15.24 43.42
C GLU A 522 65.46 13.74 43.08
N PRO A 523 66.18 12.87 43.82
CA PRO A 523 66.11 11.43 43.63
C PRO A 523 64.72 10.89 44.02
N VAL A 524 64.04 10.25 43.08
CA VAL A 524 62.66 9.74 43.26
C VAL A 524 62.56 8.31 42.76
N THR A 525 61.83 7.48 43.51
CA THR A 525 61.42 6.14 43.10
C THR A 525 59.97 6.14 42.66
N TYR A 526 59.75 6.00 41.36
CA TYR A 526 58.42 5.84 40.80
C TYR A 526 57.93 4.41 40.98
N ARG A 527 56.65 4.27 41.32
CA ARG A 527 55.97 2.98 41.49
C ARG A 527 54.76 2.92 40.57
N PHE A 528 54.69 1.91 39.72
CA PHE A 528 53.50 1.64 38.92
C PHE A 528 52.57 0.71 39.69
N ALA A 529 51.26 1.01 39.64
CA ALA A 529 50.12 0.27 40.19
C ALA A 529 50.46 -1.03 40.95
N PHE A 530 50.17 -1.08 42.25
CA PHE A 530 50.40 -2.25 43.12
C PHE A 530 51.86 -2.77 43.16
N ASP A 531 52.85 -1.88 43.05
CA ASP A 531 54.28 -2.22 43.05
C ASP A 531 54.71 -3.22 41.95
N ILE A 532 53.95 -3.27 40.84
CA ILE A 532 54.24 -4.17 39.70
C ILE A 532 55.55 -3.78 38.98
N ALA A 533 55.89 -2.49 38.98
CA ALA A 533 57.15 -1.99 38.44
C ALA A 533 57.66 -0.82 39.29
N GLN A 534 58.97 -0.75 39.47
CA GLN A 534 59.65 0.32 40.19
C GLN A 534 60.83 0.83 39.37
N HIS A 535 61.01 2.14 39.32
CA HIS A 535 62.15 2.76 38.67
C HIS A 535 62.63 3.95 39.50
N SER A 536 63.91 3.94 39.85
CA SER A 536 64.55 5.01 40.60
C SER A 536 65.42 5.83 39.66
N THR A 537 65.26 7.15 39.71
CA THR A 537 66.10 8.12 39.01
C THR A 537 66.74 9.07 40.01
N GLU A 538 67.99 9.47 39.75
CA GLU A 538 68.68 10.49 40.56
C GLU A 538 68.13 11.89 40.34
N ARG A 539 67.48 12.13 39.19
CA ARG A 539 66.83 13.39 38.82
C ARG A 539 65.41 13.08 38.37
N GLY A 540 64.44 13.24 39.27
CA GLY A 540 63.03 12.97 39.02
C GLY A 540 62.11 14.06 39.56
N CYS A 541 60.83 13.95 39.22
CA CYS A 541 59.78 14.82 39.72
C CYS A 541 59.03 14.14 40.90
N PRO A 542 59.13 14.68 42.12
CA PRO A 542 58.46 14.09 43.28
C PRO A 542 56.93 14.24 43.17
N GLY A 543 56.20 13.17 43.51
CA GLY A 543 54.73 13.18 43.52
C GLY A 543 54.07 12.93 42.15
N LEU A 544 54.82 12.56 41.12
CA LEU A 544 54.28 12.15 39.82
C LEU A 544 53.44 10.87 39.98
N ASP A 545 52.17 10.97 39.60
CA ASP A 545 51.32 9.81 39.32
C ASP A 545 51.06 9.74 37.81
N VAL A 546 51.50 8.65 37.18
CA VAL A 546 51.49 8.50 35.71
C VAL A 546 50.07 8.53 35.14
N MET A 547 49.08 8.01 35.87
CA MET A 547 47.68 7.99 35.44
C MET A 547 47.07 9.39 35.54
N HIS A 548 47.30 10.09 36.66
CA HIS A 548 46.82 11.46 36.84
C HIS A 548 47.49 12.40 35.85
N TYR A 549 48.79 12.25 35.60
CA TYR A 549 49.50 13.02 34.56
C TYR A 549 48.92 12.77 33.16
N ALA A 550 48.61 11.52 32.81
CA ALA A 550 47.97 11.22 31.54
C ALA A 550 46.59 11.86 31.41
N LEU A 551 45.79 11.81 32.49
CA LEU A 551 44.47 12.43 32.54
C LEU A 551 44.55 13.96 32.42
N ASP A 552 45.49 14.59 33.14
CA ASP A 552 45.75 16.04 33.13
C ASP A 552 46.16 16.52 31.74
N ALA A 553 47.11 15.83 31.12
CA ALA A 553 47.56 16.11 29.76
C ALA A 553 46.46 15.93 28.68
N ALA A 554 45.43 15.13 28.95
CA ALA A 554 44.31 14.91 28.03
C ALA A 554 43.11 15.85 28.27
N LEU A 555 43.02 16.51 29.44
CA LEU A 555 41.92 17.39 29.83
C LEU A 555 42.36 18.86 29.90
N PRO A 556 42.18 19.66 28.83
CA PRO A 556 42.54 21.07 28.88
C PRO A 556 41.64 21.92 29.81
N VAL A 557 40.54 21.36 30.30
CA VAL A 557 39.51 22.08 31.07
C VAL A 557 39.63 21.86 32.58
N ILE A 558 40.21 20.73 33.01
CA ILE A 558 40.34 20.36 34.42
C ILE A 558 41.83 20.24 34.73
N ASP A 559 42.33 21.19 35.50
CA ASP A 559 43.72 21.23 35.96
C ASP A 559 43.88 20.34 37.21
N LEU A 560 44.59 19.23 37.06
CA LEU A 560 44.99 18.34 38.17
C LEU A 560 46.36 18.72 38.74
N ALA A 561 46.97 19.80 38.22
CA ALA A 561 48.25 20.38 38.58
C ALA A 561 49.44 19.42 38.49
N GLN A 562 49.33 18.33 37.72
CA GLN A 562 50.40 17.37 37.51
C GLN A 562 51.34 17.84 36.40
N ASP A 563 50.82 18.41 35.32
CA ASP A 563 51.61 18.95 34.20
C ASP A 563 52.31 20.29 34.54
N LEU A 564 51.72 21.06 35.46
CA LEU A 564 52.30 22.26 36.05
C LEU A 564 53.46 21.92 37.00
N ARG A 565 53.41 20.76 37.66
CA ARG A 565 54.46 20.34 38.62
C ARG A 565 55.57 19.56 37.94
N CYS A 566 55.21 18.62 37.08
CA CYS A 566 56.12 17.70 36.43
C CYS A 566 55.98 17.84 34.91
N ARG A 567 57.08 17.89 34.18
CA ARG A 567 57.07 17.97 32.72
C ARG A 567 57.75 16.74 32.11
N PHE A 568 57.09 16.13 31.14
CA PHE A 568 57.70 15.07 30.35
C PHE A 568 58.79 15.64 29.43
N THR A 569 60.05 15.27 29.69
CA THR A 569 61.22 15.81 28.99
C THR A 569 62.05 14.65 28.42
N PRO A 570 61.61 14.01 27.32
CA PRO A 570 62.31 12.84 26.78
C PRO A 570 63.72 13.20 26.28
N GLU A 571 64.64 12.26 26.41
CA GLU A 571 66.07 12.41 26.10
C GLU A 571 66.59 11.28 25.20
N GLY A 572 67.81 11.44 24.66
CA GLY A 572 68.47 10.45 23.83
C GLY A 572 67.95 10.36 22.39
N SER A 573 68.34 9.27 21.70
CA SER A 573 68.13 9.10 20.25
C SER A 573 66.67 9.01 19.82
N PHE A 574 65.76 8.65 20.72
CA PHE A 574 64.31 8.56 20.45
C PHE A 574 63.51 9.77 20.93
N ARG A 575 64.18 10.85 21.38
CA ARG A 575 63.53 12.08 21.88
C ARG A 575 62.44 12.61 20.94
N GLY A 576 62.72 12.69 19.64
CA GLY A 576 61.76 13.21 18.65
C GLY A 576 60.49 12.37 18.58
N VAL A 577 60.60 11.05 18.70
CA VAL A 577 59.45 10.13 18.69
C VAL A 577 58.58 10.35 19.93
N TRP A 578 59.19 10.45 21.11
CA TRP A 578 58.45 10.69 22.35
C TRP A 578 57.76 12.05 22.39
N LEU A 579 58.40 13.11 21.88
CA LEU A 579 57.77 14.42 21.75
C LEU A 579 56.61 14.40 20.76
N MET A 580 56.74 13.69 19.64
CA MET A 580 55.66 13.52 18.67
C MET A 580 54.48 12.78 19.30
N LEU A 581 54.72 11.67 20.01
CA LEU A 581 53.69 10.89 20.69
C LEU A 581 52.99 11.69 21.79
N HIS A 582 53.75 12.41 22.62
CA HIS A 582 53.21 13.33 23.64
C HIS A 582 52.33 14.41 23.01
N SER A 583 52.81 15.08 21.96
CA SER A 583 52.05 16.14 21.29
C SER A 583 50.76 15.62 20.66
N LEU A 584 50.83 14.45 19.99
CA LEU A 584 49.66 13.79 19.41
C LEU A 584 48.65 13.40 20.49
N TYR A 585 49.12 12.90 21.63
CA TYR A 585 48.28 12.55 22.77
C TYR A 585 47.54 13.77 23.34
N VAL A 586 48.24 14.88 23.59
CA VAL A 586 47.64 16.12 24.11
C VAL A 586 46.59 16.68 23.14
N ILE A 587 46.92 16.77 21.85
CA ILE A 587 45.99 17.29 20.82
C ILE A 587 44.75 16.39 20.69
N ALA A 588 44.94 15.07 20.63
CA ALA A 588 43.84 14.12 20.53
C ALA A 588 42.98 14.09 21.81
N GLY A 589 43.59 14.23 22.99
CA GLY A 589 42.90 14.34 24.27
C GLY A 589 42.03 15.59 24.34
N ALA A 590 42.57 16.75 23.94
CA ALA A 590 41.81 17.99 23.84
C ALA A 590 40.61 17.87 22.87
N ALA A 591 40.80 17.25 21.71
CA ALA A 591 39.71 17.01 20.76
C ALA A 591 38.65 16.04 21.32
N LEU A 592 39.07 14.94 21.95
CA LEU A 592 38.19 13.93 22.50
C LEU A 592 37.39 14.44 23.70
N SER A 593 38.02 15.20 24.60
CA SER A 593 37.35 15.84 25.73
C SER A 593 36.31 16.86 25.25
N ALA A 594 36.63 17.65 24.22
CA ALA A 594 35.64 18.52 23.57
C ALA A 594 34.45 17.74 23.01
N VAL A 595 34.67 16.58 22.35
CA VAL A 595 33.58 15.70 21.90
C VAL A 595 32.74 15.21 23.08
N VAL A 596 33.36 14.78 24.19
CA VAL A 596 32.63 14.35 25.39
C VAL A 596 31.76 15.48 25.93
N VAL A 597 32.30 16.69 26.09
CA VAL A 597 31.54 17.87 26.55
C VAL A 597 30.38 18.20 25.61
N LEU A 598 30.63 18.21 24.29
CA LEU A 598 29.59 18.45 23.29
C LEU A 598 28.50 17.34 23.28
N THR A 599 28.86 16.09 23.60
CA THR A 599 27.89 14.99 23.72
C THR A 599 27.05 15.08 24.99
N LEU A 600 27.64 15.56 26.10
CA LEU A 600 26.98 15.75 27.39
C LEU A 600 26.01 16.93 27.33
N THR A 601 26.43 18.03 26.72
CA THR A 601 25.61 19.24 26.54
C THR A 601 24.51 19.05 25.50
N GLY A 602 24.65 18.06 24.61
CA GLY A 602 23.65 17.75 23.58
C GLY A 602 23.80 18.56 22.29
N VAL A 603 24.75 19.50 22.22
CA VAL A 603 25.00 20.37 21.06
C VAL A 603 25.27 19.56 19.78
N LEU A 604 25.95 18.42 19.89
CA LEU A 604 26.20 17.52 18.75
C LEU A 604 24.94 16.86 18.17
N ARG A 605 23.77 17.00 18.81
CA ARG A 605 22.50 16.40 18.39
C ARG A 605 21.58 17.38 17.66
N GLU A 606 21.92 18.67 17.59
CA GLU A 606 21.04 19.74 17.11
C GLU A 606 21.07 20.00 15.58
N ASP A 607 21.69 19.11 14.79
CA ASP A 607 21.71 19.21 13.32
C ASP A 607 20.55 18.49 12.60
#